data_AF-A0A6C0DAU6-F1
#
_entry.id   AF-A0A6C0DAU6-F1
#
_cell.length_a   1.000
_cell.length_b   1.000
_cell.length_c   1.000
_cell.angle_alpha   90.00
_cell.angle_beta   90.00
_cell.angle_gamma   90.00
#
_symmetry.space_group_name_H-M   'P 1'
#
loop_
_entity.id
_entity.type
_entity.pdbx_description
1 polymer ?
#
loop_
_entity_poly.entity_id
_entity_poly.type
_entity_poly.pdbx_seq_one_letter_code
_entity_poly.pdbx_strand_id
1 'polypeptide(L)'
;MDNNNHITDYNKEYRYQIYASYTEKQKLLFSPWSINLMSKQITFFLKNVHPEGKDIIVPNHTIISVADSFYENTVAHLEVLQQMIVKFIVNSIIEEYQQIKQNNNLSIWVTKYDVESGLQQFNSVKLNNKKRRPYSMFTY
;
A
#
# COMPACT_ATOMS: atom_id res chain seq x y z
N MET A 1 19.20 27.77 -5.38
CA MET A 1 19.43 27.82 -3.92
C MET A 1 18.51 26.79 -3.33
N ASP A 2 19.10 25.65 -2.97
CA ASP A 2 18.43 24.38 -2.80
C ASP A 2 17.82 24.27 -1.40
N ASN A 3 16.51 24.08 -1.32
CA ASN A 3 15.80 23.82 -0.07
C ASN A 3 15.92 22.32 0.28
N ASN A 4 17.04 21.97 0.91
CA ASN A 4 17.22 20.67 1.56
C ASN A 4 16.47 20.67 2.90
N ASN A 5 15.23 20.19 2.88
CA ASN A 5 14.49 19.82 4.07
C ASN A 5 15.16 18.58 4.71
N HIS A 6 16.05 18.84 5.66
CA HIS A 6 16.53 17.86 6.63
C HIS A 6 15.34 17.40 7.49
N ILE A 7 14.62 16.39 7.03
CA ILE A 7 13.74 15.59 7.88
C ILE A 7 14.68 14.79 8.78
N THR A 8 14.86 15.33 9.98
CA THR A 8 15.59 14.81 11.13
C THR A 8 15.42 13.31 11.35
N ASP A 9 16.56 12.62 11.43
CA ASP A 9 16.82 11.22 11.81
C ASP A 9 16.25 10.84 13.20
N TYR A 10 14.93 10.88 13.40
CA TYR A 10 14.30 10.59 14.70
C TYR A 10 14.19 9.10 15.07
N ASN A 11 15.00 8.19 14.52
CA ASN A 11 14.87 6.77 14.92
C ASN A 11 16.07 5.85 14.65
N LYS A 12 17.26 6.37 14.34
CA LYS A 12 18.43 5.51 14.11
C LYS A 12 19.10 5.01 15.38
N GLU A 13 18.92 5.66 16.54
CA GLU A 13 19.70 5.30 17.74
C GLU A 13 18.97 4.40 18.76
N TYR A 14 17.65 4.46 18.85
CA TYR A 14 16.93 3.79 19.95
C TYR A 14 16.82 2.27 19.85
N ARG A 15 17.16 1.68 18.70
CA ARG A 15 17.16 0.22 18.56
C ARG A 15 18.53 -0.41 18.79
N TYR A 16 19.64 0.18 18.37
CA TYR A 16 20.94 -0.55 18.37
C TYR A 16 21.55 -0.87 19.75
N GLN A 17 21.16 -0.20 20.83
CA GLN A 17 21.83 -0.34 22.12
C GLN A 17 21.34 -1.54 22.97
N ILE A 18 20.22 -2.19 22.62
CA ILE A 18 19.71 -3.38 23.34
C ILE A 18 20.23 -4.70 22.70
N TYR A 19 20.81 -4.65 21.50
CA TYR A 19 21.17 -5.85 20.72
C TYR A 19 22.68 -6.17 20.73
N ALA A 20 23.30 -6.23 21.89
CA ALA A 20 24.70 -6.70 22.00
C ALA A 20 24.87 -8.19 21.59
N SER A 21 23.79 -8.94 21.32
CA SER A 21 23.83 -10.32 20.83
C SER A 21 22.91 -10.57 19.63
N TYR A 22 23.07 -9.82 18.54
CA TYR A 22 22.42 -10.17 17.27
C TYR A 22 22.89 -11.56 16.79
N THR A 23 21.95 -12.46 16.49
CA THR A 23 22.28 -13.67 15.74
C THR A 23 22.72 -13.29 14.32
N GLU A 24 23.66 -14.02 13.73
CA GLU A 24 24.13 -13.76 12.35
C GLU A 24 22.98 -13.73 11.34
N LYS A 25 21.96 -14.57 11.56
CA LYS A 25 20.72 -14.59 10.78
C LYS A 25 19.98 -13.26 10.82
N GLN A 26 19.86 -12.64 12.00
CA GLN A 26 19.19 -11.36 12.17
C GLN A 26 19.95 -10.24 11.46
N LYS A 27 21.29 -10.22 11.59
CA LYS A 27 22.13 -9.25 10.86
C LYS A 27 21.95 -9.35 9.36
N LEU A 28 21.91 -10.57 8.82
CA LEU A 28 21.70 -10.81 7.39
C LEU A 28 20.30 -10.36 6.95
N LEU A 29 19.26 -10.69 7.71
CA LEU A 29 17.88 -10.30 7.40
C LEU A 29 17.68 -8.78 7.32
N PHE A 30 18.21 -8.05 8.30
CA PHE A 30 18.07 -6.58 8.38
C PHE A 30 19.20 -5.83 7.66
N SER A 31 20.09 -6.54 6.95
CA SER A 31 21.13 -5.91 6.16
C SER A 31 20.54 -5.04 5.04
N PRO A 32 21.18 -3.92 4.67
CA PRO A 32 20.73 -3.07 3.56
C PRO A 32 20.55 -3.85 2.25
N TRP A 33 21.40 -4.87 2.01
CA TRP A 33 21.31 -5.74 0.86
C TRP A 33 20.01 -6.56 0.86
N SER A 34 19.68 -7.21 1.97
CA SER A 34 18.46 -8.00 2.14
C SER A 34 17.20 -7.15 1.99
N ILE A 35 17.16 -5.97 2.62
CA ILE A 35 16.03 -5.04 2.50
C ILE A 35 15.86 -4.57 1.04
N ASN A 36 16.95 -4.23 0.35
CA ASN A 36 16.90 -3.82 -1.06
C ASN A 36 16.43 -4.97 -1.97
N LEU A 37 16.88 -6.20 -1.70
CA LEU A 37 16.42 -7.38 -2.43
C LEU A 37 14.90 -7.57 -2.26
N MET A 38 14.40 -7.52 -1.02
CA MET A 38 12.97 -7.62 -0.74
C MET A 38 12.18 -6.47 -1.39
N SER A 39 12.66 -5.23 -1.30
CA SER A 39 12.03 -4.07 -1.94
C SER A 39 11.87 -4.26 -3.46
N LYS A 40 12.94 -4.69 -4.15
CA LYS A 40 12.88 -5.00 -5.59
C LYS A 40 11.89 -6.12 -5.91
N GLN A 41 11.86 -7.19 -5.11
CA GLN A 41 10.91 -8.29 -5.30
C GLN A 41 9.47 -7.81 -5.11
N ILE A 42 9.21 -7.03 -4.06
CA ILE A 42 7.88 -6.45 -3.79
C ILE A 42 7.44 -5.57 -4.97
N THR A 43 8.27 -4.63 -5.40
CA THR A 43 7.94 -3.76 -6.55
C THR A 43 7.73 -4.58 -7.82
N PHE A 44 8.51 -5.64 -8.04
CA PHE A 44 8.31 -6.54 -9.19
C PHE A 44 6.95 -7.22 -9.15
N PHE A 45 6.53 -7.77 -8.01
CA PHE A 45 5.23 -8.44 -7.87
C PHE A 45 4.03 -7.48 -7.89
N LEU A 46 4.24 -6.22 -7.49
CA LEU A 46 3.20 -5.19 -7.50
C LEU A 46 3.03 -4.47 -8.86
N LYS A 47 3.80 -4.87 -9.89
CA LYS A 47 3.61 -4.34 -11.23
C LYS A 47 2.18 -4.57 -11.71
N ASN A 48 1.60 -3.55 -12.33
CA ASN A 48 0.23 -3.55 -12.86
C ASN A 48 -0.90 -3.68 -11.80
N VAL A 49 -0.59 -3.59 -10.51
CA VAL A 49 -1.63 -3.56 -9.46
C VAL A 49 -2.29 -2.17 -9.41
N HIS A 50 -1.51 -1.10 -9.60
CA HIS A 50 -2.05 0.26 -9.65
C HIS A 50 -2.93 0.44 -10.90
N PRO A 51 -4.14 1.06 -10.80
CA PRO A 51 -5.06 1.21 -11.92
C PRO A 51 -4.47 2.02 -13.09
N GLU A 52 -3.55 2.93 -12.80
CA GLU A 52 -2.83 3.75 -13.79
C GLU A 52 -1.51 3.11 -14.26
N GLY A 53 -1.21 1.88 -13.86
CA GLY A 53 0.04 1.19 -14.22
C GLY A 53 1.31 1.77 -13.59
N LYS A 54 1.19 2.62 -12.55
CA LYS A 54 2.33 3.17 -11.80
C LYS A 54 2.99 2.07 -10.96
N ASP A 55 4.31 2.15 -10.85
CA ASP A 55 5.08 1.27 -9.97
C ASP A 55 4.80 1.63 -8.50
N ILE A 56 4.44 0.61 -7.72
CA ILE A 56 4.23 0.75 -6.28
C ILE A 56 5.58 0.51 -5.59
N ILE A 57 6.08 1.55 -4.93
CA ILE A 57 7.33 1.51 -4.16
C ILE A 57 6.98 1.47 -2.68
N VAL A 58 7.37 0.38 -2.01
CA VAL A 58 7.19 0.22 -0.57
C VAL A 58 8.41 0.80 0.16
N PRO A 59 8.23 1.73 1.12
CA PRO A 59 9.32 2.27 1.91
C PRO A 59 10.08 1.20 2.71
N ASN A 60 11.40 1.34 2.78
CA ASN A 60 12.26 0.38 3.50
C ASN A 60 11.88 0.22 4.98
N HIS A 61 11.43 1.30 5.65
CA HIS A 61 11.03 1.22 7.06
C HIS A 61 9.81 0.32 7.28
N THR A 62 8.88 0.29 6.33
CA THR A 62 7.72 -0.61 6.37
C THR A 62 8.17 -2.06 6.25
N ILE A 63 9.08 -2.35 5.31
CA ILE A 63 9.66 -3.69 5.14
C ILE A 63 10.37 -4.14 6.42
N ILE A 64 11.15 -3.25 7.04
CA ILE A 64 11.84 -3.53 8.31
C ILE A 64 10.82 -3.81 9.42
N SER A 65 9.78 -3.00 9.56
CA SER A 65 8.75 -3.18 10.59
C SER A 65 8.01 -4.52 10.45
N VAL A 66 7.69 -4.94 9.23
CA VAL A 66 7.07 -6.24 8.98
C VAL A 66 8.06 -7.37 9.26
N ALA A 67 9.31 -7.22 8.80
CA ALA A 67 10.35 -8.22 9.03
C ALA A 67 10.64 -8.45 10.53
N ASP A 68 10.58 -7.40 11.34
CA ASP A 68 10.69 -7.44 12.81
C ASP A 68 9.61 -8.33 13.42
N SER A 69 8.35 -8.07 13.06
CA SER A 69 7.20 -8.87 13.49
C SER A 69 7.32 -10.34 13.06
N PHE A 70 7.73 -10.62 11.83
CA PHE A 70 7.92 -12.00 11.38
C PHE A 70 9.09 -12.69 12.10
N TYR A 71 10.19 -11.98 12.34
CA TYR A 71 11.36 -12.56 13.00
C TYR A 71 11.07 -12.95 14.45
N GLU A 72 10.29 -12.15 15.18
CA GLU A 72 9.86 -12.46 16.56
C GLU A 72 8.91 -13.66 16.62
N ASN A 73 8.04 -13.81 15.62
CA ASN A 73 6.96 -14.80 15.64
C ASN A 73 7.29 -16.11 14.93
N THR A 74 8.39 -16.20 14.16
CA THR A 74 8.65 -17.38 13.33
C THR A 74 10.08 -17.90 13.39
N VAL A 75 10.21 -19.22 13.51
CA VAL A 75 11.48 -19.94 13.44
C VAL A 75 11.60 -20.59 12.06
N ALA A 76 12.09 -19.84 11.07
CA ALA A 76 12.28 -20.32 9.70
C ALA A 76 13.69 -20.03 9.18
N HIS A 77 14.12 -20.69 8.10
CA HIS A 77 15.36 -20.30 7.40
C HIS A 77 15.23 -18.88 6.81
N LEU A 78 16.36 -18.21 6.61
CA LEU A 78 16.41 -16.81 6.17
C LEU A 78 15.65 -16.57 4.87
N GLU A 79 15.87 -17.44 3.87
CA GLU A 79 15.23 -17.32 2.55
C GLU A 79 13.71 -17.49 2.63
N VAL A 80 13.25 -18.45 3.43
CA VAL A 80 11.81 -18.69 3.67
C VAL A 80 11.19 -17.48 4.36
N LEU A 81 11.90 -16.89 5.34
CA LEU A 81 11.45 -15.70 6.05
C LEU A 81 11.29 -14.51 5.09
N GLN A 82 12.30 -14.26 4.25
CA GLN A 82 12.24 -13.19 3.24
C GLN A 82 11.06 -13.39 2.29
N GLN A 83 10.85 -14.61 1.79
CA GLN A 83 9.71 -14.92 0.93
C GLN A 83 8.36 -14.71 1.61
N MET A 84 8.23 -15.09 2.90
CA MET A 84 7.01 -14.85 3.67
C MET A 84 6.73 -13.35 3.83
N ILE A 85 7.75 -12.56 4.17
CA ILE A 85 7.63 -11.10 4.33
C ILE A 85 7.19 -10.45 3.00
N VAL A 86 7.86 -10.79 1.90
CA VAL A 86 7.53 -10.28 0.57
C VAL A 86 6.09 -10.64 0.20
N LYS A 87 5.71 -11.91 0.36
CA LYS A 87 4.37 -12.39 0.03
C LYS A 87 3.29 -11.72 0.89
N PHE A 88 3.54 -11.54 2.18
CA PHE A 88 2.62 -10.86 3.08
C PHE A 88 2.37 -9.42 2.62
N ILE A 89 3.43 -8.63 2.40
CA ILE A 89 3.30 -7.23 1.96
C ILE A 89 2.55 -7.14 0.63
N VAL A 90 2.91 -7.99 -0.34
CA VAL A 90 2.28 -8.01 -1.66
C VAL A 90 0.78 -8.33 -1.55
N ASN A 91 0.43 -9.36 -0.78
CA ASN A 91 -0.96 -9.76 -0.60
C ASN A 91 -1.78 -8.66 0.10
N SER A 92 -1.26 -8.07 1.18
CA SER A 92 -1.94 -6.98 1.88
C SER A 92 -2.27 -5.82 0.95
N ILE A 93 -1.31 -5.39 0.12
CA ILE A 93 -1.53 -4.31 -0.84
C ILE A 93 -2.57 -4.71 -1.90
N ILE A 94 -2.46 -5.92 -2.48
CA ILE A 94 -3.41 -6.40 -3.49
C ILE A 94 -4.83 -6.47 -2.90
N GLU A 95 -4.99 -6.99 -1.69
CA GLU A 95 -6.28 -7.08 -1.00
C GLU A 95 -6.88 -5.70 -0.74
N GLU A 96 -6.09 -4.73 -0.28
CA GLU A 96 -6.53 -3.34 -0.11
C GLU A 96 -7.04 -2.74 -1.43
N TYR A 97 -6.30 -2.90 -2.53
CA TYR A 97 -6.72 -2.43 -3.85
C TYR A 97 -8.00 -3.13 -4.34
N GLN A 98 -8.15 -4.43 -4.09
CA GLN A 98 -9.36 -5.17 -4.43
C GLN A 98 -10.57 -4.68 -3.63
N GLN A 99 -10.40 -4.42 -2.34
CA GLN A 99 -11.45 -3.86 -1.49
C GLN A 99 -11.87 -2.46 -1.97
N ILE A 100 -10.92 -1.59 -2.31
CA ILE A 100 -11.21 -0.27 -2.89
C ILE A 100 -11.99 -0.42 -4.19
N LYS A 101 -11.57 -1.34 -5.09
CA LYS A 101 -12.27 -1.60 -6.35
C LYS A 101 -13.70 -2.09 -6.13
N GLN A 102 -13.92 -2.98 -5.17
CA GLN A 102 -15.26 -3.48 -4.82
C GLN A 102 -16.13 -2.38 -4.21
N ASN A 103 -15.59 -1.59 -3.28
CA ASN A 103 -16.30 -0.48 -2.64
C ASN A 103 -16.71 0.62 -3.64
N ASN A 104 -15.85 0.90 -4.62
CA ASN A 104 -16.15 1.84 -5.71
C ASN A 104 -17.25 1.31 -6.65
N ASN A 105 -17.46 0.00 -6.74
CA ASN A 105 -18.56 -0.58 -7.52
C ASN A 105 -19.90 -0.56 -6.77
N LEU A 106 -19.88 -0.60 -5.43
CA LEU A 106 -21.08 -0.72 -4.60
C LEU A 106 -21.63 0.62 -4.10
N SER A 107 -20.79 1.64 -3.94
CA SER A 107 -21.21 2.96 -3.45
C SER A 107 -21.56 3.90 -4.61
N ILE A 108 -22.74 4.53 -4.57
CA ILE A 108 -23.10 5.66 -5.46
C ILE A 108 -22.21 6.89 -5.16
N TRP A 109 -21.64 6.94 -3.95
CA TRP A 109 -20.75 7.97 -3.44
C TRP A 109 -19.30 7.49 -3.57
N VAL A 110 -18.80 7.37 -4.80
CA VAL A 110 -17.41 6.95 -5.03
C VAL A 110 -16.49 8.13 -4.75
N THR A 111 -15.78 8.08 -3.63
CA THR A 111 -14.62 8.94 -3.38
C THR A 111 -13.45 8.42 -4.22
N LYS A 112 -13.06 9.18 -5.24
CA LYS A 112 -11.85 8.88 -6.02
C LYS A 112 -10.64 9.43 -5.26
N TYR A 113 -9.59 8.63 -5.16
CA TYR A 113 -8.30 9.11 -4.68
C TYR A 113 -7.59 9.84 -5.82
N ASP A 114 -7.44 11.15 -5.68
CA ASP A 114 -6.57 11.98 -6.53
C ASP A 114 -5.45 12.55 -5.65
N VAL A 115 -4.22 12.43 -6.14
CA VAL A 115 -2.99 12.73 -5.37
C VAL A 115 -2.75 14.24 -5.29
N GLU A 116 -3.27 15.02 -6.24
CA GLU A 116 -3.07 16.48 -6.29
C GLU A 116 -4.16 17.29 -5.57
N SER A 117 -5.34 16.71 -5.34
CA SER A 117 -6.53 17.49 -4.97
C SER A 117 -7.27 17.01 -3.72
N GLY A 118 -6.74 16.00 -3.02
CA GLY A 118 -7.34 15.45 -1.81
C GLY A 118 -8.59 14.60 -2.08
N LEU A 119 -9.37 14.32 -1.03
CA LEU A 119 -10.56 13.47 -1.07
C LEU A 119 -11.71 14.18 -1.83
N GLN A 120 -11.77 14.04 -3.16
CA GLN A 120 -12.84 14.65 -3.96
C GLN A 120 -14.05 13.73 -4.07
N GLN A 121 -15.20 14.23 -3.61
CA GLN A 121 -16.49 13.53 -3.71
C GLN A 121 -17.07 13.75 -5.13
N PHE A 122 -16.95 12.76 -6.00
CA PHE A 122 -17.55 12.80 -7.34
C PHE A 122 -18.87 12.03 -7.35
N ASN A 123 -19.99 12.76 -7.36
CA ASN A 123 -21.28 12.17 -7.66
C ASN A 123 -21.46 12.03 -9.17
N SER A 124 -21.08 10.89 -9.74
CA SER A 124 -21.39 10.58 -11.15
C SER A 124 -22.82 10.03 -11.33
N VAL A 125 -23.78 10.49 -10.52
CA VAL A 125 -25.19 10.23 -10.80
C VAL A 125 -25.54 11.07 -12.01
N LYS A 126 -25.43 10.50 -13.21
CA LYS A 126 -26.19 10.99 -14.36
C LYS A 126 -27.65 10.79 -13.99
N LEU A 127 -28.28 11.82 -13.43
CA LEU A 127 -29.73 11.88 -13.29
C LEU A 127 -30.27 11.63 -14.68
N ASN A 128 -30.83 10.44 -14.90
CA ASN A 128 -31.57 10.17 -16.11
C ASN A 128 -32.79 11.09 -16.03
N ASN A 129 -32.68 12.28 -16.63
CA ASN A 129 -33.75 13.26 -16.77
C ASN A 129 -34.82 12.68 -17.69
N LYS A 130 -35.48 11.61 -17.25
CA LYS A 130 -36.65 11.05 -17.89
C LYS A 130 -37.74 12.09 -17.68
N LYS A 131 -37.87 13.04 -18.63
CA LYS A 131 -38.94 14.03 -18.65
C LYS A 131 -40.24 13.27 -18.42
N ARG A 132 -40.93 13.58 -17.31
CA ARG A 132 -42.28 13.07 -17.05
C ARG A 132 -43.11 13.47 -18.28
N ARG A 133 -43.66 12.49 -19.00
CA ARG A 133 -44.63 12.78 -20.06
C ARG A 133 -45.81 13.46 -19.36
N PRO A 134 -46.25 14.64 -19.82
CA PRO A 134 -47.39 15.30 -19.21
C PRO A 134 -48.60 14.37 -19.34
N TYR A 135 -49.12 13.95 -18.19
CA TYR A 135 -50.42 13.31 -18.10
C TYR A 135 -51.47 14.40 -18.33
N SER A 136 -52.08 14.42 -19.52
CA SER A 136 -53.52 14.66 -19.72
C SER A 136 -53.80 15.16 -21.14
N MET A 137 -54.45 14.32 -21.93
CA MET A 137 -55.63 14.72 -22.69
C MET A 137 -56.44 13.45 -22.94
N PHE A 138 -57.24 13.07 -21.94
CA PHE A 138 -58.41 12.24 -22.21
C PHE A 138 -59.48 13.18 -22.76
N THR A 139 -59.63 13.18 -24.07
CA THR A 139 -60.81 13.76 -24.73
C THR A 139 -61.91 12.71 -24.69
N TYR A 140 -63.04 13.05 -24.04
CA TYR A 140 -64.31 12.31 -24.13
C TYR A 140 -64.98 12.54 -25.47
#